data_AF-A0A831KBV2-F1
#
_entry.id   AF-A0A831KBV2-F1
#
_cell.length_a   1.000
_cell.length_b   1.000
_cell.length_c   1.000
_cell.angle_alpha   90.00
_cell.angle_beta   90.00
_cell.angle_gamma   90.00
#
_symmetry.space_group_name_H-M   'P 1'
#
loop_
_entity.id
_entity.type
_entity.pdbx_description
1 polymer ?
#
loop_
_entity_poly.entity_id
_entity_poly.type
_entity_poly.pdbx_seq_one_letter_code
_entity_poly.pdbx_strand_id
1 'polypeptide(L)'
;MLMKMRKGEKGFTLIELMIVVAIIGILAAIAIPNFLNLKDKAIFGTAKANVDVIRSALAAYAANNADNTYPATADMSSWTLLRAKLSNANMPSIGNAKLKTFSYVNASGGSYTITANVANRYSDTLIGTPSGITPSSYNH
;
A
#
# COMPACT_ATOMS: atom_id res chain seq x y z
N MET A 1 -15.23 -41.87 -53.27
CA MET A 1 -15.09 -40.92 -52.13
C MET A 1 -14.87 -41.74 -50.86
N LEU A 2 -13.74 -41.55 -50.18
CA LEU A 2 -13.39 -42.27 -48.94
C LEU A 2 -13.86 -41.47 -47.72
N MET A 3 -14.80 -42.01 -46.96
CA MET A 3 -15.32 -41.44 -45.72
C MET A 3 -14.31 -41.65 -44.59
N LYS A 4 -13.61 -40.57 -44.19
CA LYS A 4 -12.62 -40.61 -43.11
C LYS A 4 -13.34 -40.70 -41.76
N MET A 5 -13.30 -41.88 -41.14
CA MET A 5 -13.83 -42.08 -39.78
C MET A 5 -12.98 -41.27 -38.78
N ARG A 6 -13.61 -40.30 -38.09
CA ARG A 6 -12.99 -39.54 -37.00
C ARG A 6 -12.77 -40.51 -35.83
N LYS A 7 -11.50 -40.83 -35.54
CA LYS A 7 -11.12 -41.64 -34.37
C LYS A 7 -11.52 -40.91 -33.08
N GLY A 8 -12.41 -41.53 -32.32
CA GLY A 8 -12.69 -41.40 -30.88
C GLY A 8 -12.23 -40.12 -30.18
N GLU A 9 -13.12 -39.14 -30.11
CA GLU A 9 -13.04 -38.07 -29.11
C GLU A 9 -13.42 -38.69 -27.75
N LYS A 10 -12.41 -39.07 -26.96
CA LYS A 10 -12.62 -39.49 -25.56
C LYS A 10 -13.00 -38.25 -24.75
N GLY A 11 -14.26 -38.15 -24.34
CA GLY A 11 -14.72 -37.10 -23.42
C GLY A 11 -14.10 -37.26 -22.03
N PHE A 12 -13.88 -36.13 -21.34
CA PHE A 12 -13.45 -36.10 -19.94
C PHE A 12 -14.51 -36.78 -19.06
N THR A 13 -14.11 -37.62 -18.12
CA THR A 13 -15.07 -38.23 -17.19
C THR A 13 -15.46 -37.23 -16.11
N LEU A 14 -16.72 -37.29 -15.65
CA LEU A 14 -17.19 -36.44 -14.54
C LEU A 14 -16.38 -36.68 -13.26
N ILE A 15 -15.93 -37.91 -13.04
CA ILE A 15 -15.14 -38.26 -11.86
C ILE A 15 -13.73 -37.65 -11.91
N GLU A 16 -13.10 -37.59 -13.08
CA GLU A 16 -11.82 -36.88 -13.25
C GLU A 16 -11.97 -35.40 -12.89
N LEU A 17 -13.04 -34.77 -13.37
CA LEU A 17 -13.27 -33.35 -13.08
C LEU A 17 -13.60 -33.11 -11.59
N MET A 18 -14.34 -34.02 -10.95
CA MET A 18 -14.67 -33.95 -9.52
C MET A 18 -13.43 -34.03 -8.62
N ILE A 19 -12.53 -34.97 -8.90
CA ILE A 19 -11.29 -35.11 -8.10
C ILE A 19 -10.40 -33.88 -8.27
N VAL A 20 -10.32 -33.32 -9.48
CA VAL A 20 -9.54 -32.11 -9.76
C VAL A 20 -10.05 -30.92 -8.94
N VAL A 21 -11.36 -30.66 -8.94
CA VAL A 21 -11.90 -29.53 -8.16
C VAL A 21 -11.80 -29.77 -6.65
N ALA A 22 -11.85 -31.02 -6.19
CA ALA A 22 -11.63 -31.36 -4.78
C ALA A 22 -10.20 -31.06 -4.34
N ILE A 23 -9.20 -31.44 -5.13
CA ILE A 23 -7.78 -31.16 -4.84
C ILE A 23 -7.52 -29.64 -4.88
N ILE A 24 -8.02 -28.94 -5.90
CA ILE A 24 -7.89 -27.47 -6.00
C ILE A 24 -8.57 -26.79 -4.80
N GLY A 25 -9.72 -27.29 -4.34
CA GLY A 25 -10.42 -26.79 -3.16
C GLY A 25 -9.59 -26.87 -1.88
N ILE A 26 -8.92 -28.02 -1.64
CA ILE A 26 -8.04 -28.21 -0.48
C ILE A 26 -6.84 -27.26 -0.55
N LEU A 27 -6.20 -27.15 -1.72
CA LEU A 27 -5.06 -26.24 -1.92
C LEU A 27 -5.47 -24.77 -1.73
N ALA A 28 -6.62 -24.37 -2.26
CA ALA A 28 -7.15 -23.02 -2.14
C ALA A 28 -7.46 -22.65 -0.67
N ALA A 29 -8.01 -23.58 0.11
CA ALA A 29 -8.33 -23.35 1.53
C ALA A 29 -7.08 -22.97 2.36
N ILE A 30 -5.93 -23.55 2.05
CA ILE A 30 -4.65 -23.23 2.72
C ILE A 30 -4.00 -21.99 2.10
N ALA A 31 -4.04 -21.86 0.77
CA ALA A 31 -3.33 -20.81 0.06
C ALA A 31 -3.96 -19.42 0.22
N ILE A 32 -5.29 -19.32 0.20
CA ILE A 32 -6.02 -18.04 0.27
C ILE A 32 -5.70 -17.24 1.54
N PRO A 33 -5.81 -17.78 2.77
CA PRO A 33 -5.53 -16.98 3.97
C PRO A 33 -4.07 -16.50 4.01
N ASN A 34 -3.13 -17.34 3.59
CA ASN A 34 -1.72 -16.96 3.51
C ASN A 34 -1.48 -15.86 2.46
N PHE A 35 -2.08 -15.99 1.27
CA PHE A 35 -1.98 -14.99 0.22
C PHE A 35 -2.53 -13.62 0.65
N LEU A 36 -3.67 -13.60 1.37
CA LEU A 36 -4.24 -12.37 1.90
C LEU A 36 -3.30 -11.69 2.91
N ASN A 37 -2.65 -12.45 3.79
CA ASN A 37 -1.67 -11.91 4.74
C ASN A 37 -0.44 -11.33 4.01
N LEU A 38 0.07 -12.03 2.99
CA LEU A 38 1.20 -11.55 2.19
C LEU A 38 0.84 -10.25 1.44
N LYS A 39 -0.37 -10.18 0.89
CA LYS A 39 -0.88 -8.97 0.23
C LYS A 39 -0.95 -7.80 1.20
N ASP A 40 -1.44 -7.99 2.43
CA ASP A 40 -1.50 -6.92 3.42
C ASP A 40 -0.11 -6.42 3.83
N LYS A 41 0.85 -7.34 4.04
CA LYS A 41 2.25 -6.97 4.33
C LYS A 41 2.89 -6.18 3.19
N ALA A 42 2.62 -6.56 1.95
CA ALA A 42 3.09 -5.82 0.78
C ALA A 42 2.48 -4.41 0.72
N ILE A 43 1.17 -4.27 0.99
CA ILE A 43 0.50 -2.98 1.07
C ILE A 43 1.12 -2.10 2.16
N PHE A 44 1.35 -2.66 3.36
CA PHE A 44 2.00 -1.94 4.45
C PHE A 44 3.41 -1.48 4.08
N GLY A 45 4.23 -2.36 3.48
CA GLY A 45 5.59 -2.01 3.04
C GLY A 45 5.60 -0.84 2.04
N THR A 46 4.70 -0.86 1.06
CA THR A 46 4.54 0.25 0.11
C THR A 46 4.08 1.53 0.82
N ALA A 47 3.11 1.44 1.74
CA ALA A 47 2.63 2.58 2.50
C ALA A 47 3.73 3.22 3.35
N LYS A 48 4.55 2.41 4.03
CA LYS A 48 5.70 2.87 4.79
C LYS A 48 6.72 3.58 3.89
N ALA A 49 7.06 3.00 2.74
CA ALA A 49 7.97 3.62 1.78
C ALA A 49 7.45 4.98 1.31
N ASN A 50 6.15 5.11 1.05
CA ASN A 50 5.54 6.37 0.65
C ASN A 50 5.66 7.45 1.74
N VAL A 51 5.40 7.10 3.01
CA VAL A 51 5.58 8.02 4.14
C VAL A 51 7.06 8.41 4.28
N ASP A 52 8.00 7.50 4.04
CA ASP A 52 9.44 7.79 4.10
C ASP A 52 9.88 8.78 3.01
N VAL A 53 9.31 8.71 1.81
CA VAL A 53 9.56 9.71 0.77
C VAL A 53 9.04 11.10 1.18
N ILE A 54 7.86 11.17 1.81
CA ILE A 54 7.32 12.44 2.31
C ILE A 54 8.20 13.00 3.43
N ARG A 55 8.63 12.15 4.37
CA ARG A 55 9.55 12.50 5.46
C ARG A 55 10.85 13.11 4.91
N SER A 56 11.40 12.49 3.87
CA SER A 56 12.62 12.94 3.21
C SER A 56 12.42 14.27 2.49
N ALA A 57 11.28 14.47 1.82
CA ALA A 57 10.94 15.73 1.19
C ALA A 57 10.70 16.86 2.20
N LEU A 58 10.10 16.57 3.36
CA LEU A 58 9.96 17.52 4.46
C LEU A 58 11.32 17.92 5.04
N ALA A 59 12.23 16.96 5.20
CA ALA A 59 13.61 17.24 5.61
C ALA A 59 14.34 18.14 4.60
N ALA A 60 14.20 17.86 3.31
CA ALA A 60 14.74 18.71 2.25
C ALA A 60 14.11 20.09 2.26
N TYR A 61 12.79 20.21 2.48
CA TYR A 61 12.12 21.50 2.60
C TYR A 61 12.71 22.29 3.77
N ALA A 62 12.78 21.72 4.97
CA ALA A 62 13.32 22.41 6.14
C ALA A 62 14.75 22.87 5.91
N ALA A 63 15.61 22.02 5.35
CA ALA A 63 17.01 22.36 5.05
C ALA A 63 17.18 23.54 4.08
N ASN A 64 16.20 23.82 3.23
CA ASN A 64 16.23 24.96 2.30
C ASN A 64 15.59 26.24 2.88
N ASN A 65 15.03 26.19 4.09
CA ASN A 65 14.46 27.35 4.77
C ASN A 65 15.44 27.88 5.82
N ALA A 66 15.49 29.21 5.98
CA ALA A 66 16.49 29.89 6.80
C ALA A 66 16.53 29.43 8.27
N ASP A 67 15.38 28.98 8.80
CA ASP A 67 15.23 28.58 10.21
C ASP A 67 15.15 27.06 10.40
N ASN A 68 15.46 26.27 9.37
CA ASN A 68 15.29 24.82 9.36
C ASN A 68 13.87 24.37 9.77
N THR A 69 12.87 25.15 9.35
CA THR A 69 11.47 24.98 9.74
C THR A 69 10.70 24.15 8.72
N TYR A 70 9.83 23.28 9.23
CA TYR A 70 8.90 22.52 8.42
C TYR A 70 7.64 23.34 8.10
N PRO A 71 6.88 22.99 7.04
CA PRO A 71 5.68 23.73 6.64
C PRO A 71 4.61 23.76 7.74
N ALA A 72 3.82 24.84 7.79
CA ALA A 72 2.68 24.90 8.70
C ALA A 72 1.57 23.93 8.30
N THR A 73 0.76 23.48 9.26
CA THR A 73 -0.37 22.56 9.00
C THR A 73 -1.32 23.08 7.93
N ALA A 74 -1.60 24.39 7.92
CA ALA A 74 -2.51 25.01 6.96
C ALA A 74 -2.04 24.80 5.50
N ASP A 75 -0.72 24.80 5.28
CA ASP A 75 -0.10 24.60 3.97
C ASP A 75 -0.11 23.14 3.50
N MET A 76 -0.49 22.20 4.38
CA MET A 76 -0.43 20.76 4.15
C MET A 76 -1.78 20.07 4.39
N SER A 77 -2.87 20.85 4.47
CA SER A 77 -4.22 20.37 4.81
C SER A 77 -4.85 19.42 3.79
N SER A 78 -4.24 19.27 2.61
CA SER A 78 -4.63 18.28 1.60
C SER A 78 -3.42 17.73 0.86
N TRP A 79 -3.60 16.58 0.23
CA TRP A 79 -2.57 15.96 -0.61
C TRP A 79 -2.09 16.89 -1.74
N THR A 80 -3.01 17.60 -2.38
CA THR A 80 -2.70 18.55 -3.45
C THR A 80 -1.79 19.66 -2.96
N LEU A 81 -2.10 20.24 -1.79
CA LEU A 81 -1.29 21.29 -1.19
C LEU A 81 0.08 20.77 -0.77
N LEU A 82 0.14 19.55 -0.21
CA LEU A 82 1.40 18.93 0.17
C LEU A 82 2.32 18.69 -1.02
N ARG A 83 1.80 18.13 -2.11
CA ARG A 83 2.57 17.92 -3.34
C ARG A 83 3.06 19.24 -3.93
N ALA A 84 2.20 20.27 -3.93
CA ALA A 84 2.56 21.59 -4.44
C ALA A 84 3.65 22.26 -3.58
N LYS A 85 3.58 22.12 -2.24
CA LYS A 85 4.55 22.71 -1.31
C LYS A 85 5.90 22.01 -1.31
N LEU A 86 5.90 20.68 -1.40
CA LEU A 86 7.13 19.89 -1.29
C LEU A 86 7.82 19.67 -2.64
N SER A 87 7.17 19.96 -3.77
CA SER A 87 7.69 20.07 -5.15
C SER A 87 8.78 19.07 -5.57
N ASN A 88 8.84 17.91 -4.94
CA ASN A 88 9.88 16.92 -5.16
C ASN A 88 9.42 15.97 -6.27
N ALA A 89 10.16 15.91 -7.37
CA ALA A 89 9.80 15.14 -8.56
C ALA A 89 9.59 13.63 -8.29
N ASN A 90 10.07 13.14 -7.14
CA ASN A 90 9.97 11.74 -6.72
C ASN A 90 8.87 11.47 -5.67
N MET A 91 7.99 12.43 -5.37
CA MET A 91 6.89 12.15 -4.42
C MET A 91 5.94 11.09 -4.97
N PRO A 92 5.59 10.06 -4.19
CA PRO A 92 4.64 9.05 -4.61
C PRO A 92 3.28 9.70 -4.78
N SER A 93 2.57 9.40 -5.87
CA SER A 93 1.18 9.81 -6.02
C SER A 93 0.32 9.11 -4.95
N ILE A 94 0.01 9.78 -3.84
CA ILE A 94 -0.99 9.28 -2.89
C ILE A 94 -2.36 9.42 -3.54
N GLY A 95 -3.10 8.31 -3.58
CA GLY A 95 -4.45 8.29 -4.16
C GLY A 95 -4.87 6.95 -4.77
N ASN A 96 -3.94 6.08 -5.18
CA ASN A 96 -4.31 4.78 -5.76
C ASN A 96 -3.83 3.60 -4.90
N ALA A 97 -4.75 3.15 -4.04
CA ALA A 97 -4.86 1.79 -3.48
C ALA A 97 -4.03 1.37 -2.25
N LYS A 98 -3.15 2.21 -1.66
CA LYS A 98 -2.30 1.76 -0.52
C LYS A 98 -2.41 2.57 0.77
N LEU A 99 -2.91 3.82 0.70
CA LEU A 99 -3.18 4.68 1.84
C LEU A 99 -4.65 5.12 1.78
N LYS A 100 -5.39 4.91 2.87
CA LYS A 100 -6.81 5.22 3.03
C LYS A 100 -7.02 6.68 3.43
N THR A 101 -6.20 7.19 4.35
CA THR A 101 -6.20 8.60 4.75
C THR A 101 -4.79 9.07 5.07
N PHE A 102 -4.58 10.39 5.01
CA PHE A 102 -3.33 11.06 5.34
C PHE A 102 -3.64 12.36 6.09
N SER A 103 -2.87 12.65 7.14
CA SER A 103 -2.89 13.90 7.89
C SER A 103 -1.47 14.35 8.20
N TYR A 104 -1.25 15.65 8.16
CA TYR A 104 0.00 16.30 8.58
C TYR A 104 -0.33 17.34 9.63
N VAL A 105 0.45 17.38 10.72
CA VAL A 105 0.32 18.38 11.78
C VAL A 105 1.68 18.94 12.15
N ASN A 106 1.78 20.27 12.11
CA ASN A 106 2.85 21.10 12.62
C ASN A 106 2.32 22.51 12.94
N ALA A 107 2.43 22.92 14.19
CA ALA A 107 2.00 24.24 14.67
C ALA A 107 3.16 25.21 14.95
N SER A 108 4.40 24.70 15.12
CA SER A 108 5.52 25.46 15.71
C SER A 108 6.79 25.47 14.87
N GLY A 109 6.78 24.91 13.66
CA GLY A 109 7.91 24.91 12.72
C GLY A 109 9.01 23.88 13.03
N GLY A 110 9.30 23.60 14.31
CA GLY A 110 10.42 22.74 14.72
C GLY A 110 10.18 21.22 14.67
N SER A 111 8.94 20.75 14.49
CA SER A 111 8.64 19.32 14.38
C SER A 111 7.29 19.10 13.69
N TYR A 112 7.07 17.91 13.13
CA TYR A 112 5.82 17.53 12.50
C TYR A 112 5.43 16.08 12.82
N THR A 113 4.15 15.79 12.63
CA THR A 113 3.61 14.44 12.64
C THR A 113 2.85 14.18 11.35
N ILE A 114 3.21 13.11 10.65
CA ILE A 114 2.43 12.51 9.57
C ILE A 114 1.66 11.33 10.16
N THR A 115 0.35 11.31 9.96
CA THR A 115 -0.50 10.15 10.28
C THR A 115 -1.10 9.61 8.99
N ALA A 116 -0.78 8.37 8.64
CA ALA A 116 -1.30 7.73 7.43
C ALA A 116 -1.97 6.40 7.77
N ASN A 117 -3.20 6.21 7.33
CA ASN A 117 -3.91 4.93 7.47
C ASN A 117 -3.67 4.09 6.21
N VAL A 118 -3.24 2.85 6.40
CA VAL A 118 -2.93 1.91 5.33
C VAL A 118 -4.23 1.31 4.78
N ALA A 119 -4.32 1.12 3.47
CA ALA A 119 -5.49 0.54 2.81
C ALA A 119 -5.49 -1.00 2.83
N ASN A 120 -5.00 -1.61 3.91
CA ASN A 120 -5.05 -3.06 4.12
C ASN A 120 -6.30 -3.46 4.91
N ARG A 121 -6.51 -4.77 5.10
CA ARG A 121 -7.70 -5.27 5.82
C ARG A 121 -7.82 -4.75 7.26
N TYR A 122 -6.70 -4.46 7.90
CA TYR A 122 -6.63 -4.07 9.32
C TYR A 122 -6.65 -2.55 9.53
N SER A 123 -6.54 -1.77 8.45
CA SER A 123 -6.42 -0.31 8.48
C SER A 123 -5.28 0.18 9.39
N ASP A 124 -4.10 -0.46 9.32
CA ASP A 124 -2.95 -0.10 10.17
C ASP A 124 -2.59 1.39 10.06
N THR A 125 -2.09 1.97 11.15
CA THR A 125 -1.70 3.37 11.19
C THR A 125 -0.18 3.52 11.24
N LEU A 126 0.36 4.32 10.32
CA LEU A 126 1.75 4.74 10.26
C LEU A 126 1.88 6.17 10.81
N ILE A 127 2.82 6.36 11.73
CA ILE A 127 3.16 7.67 12.28
C ILE A 127 4.60 8.02 11.84
N GLY A 128 4.74 9.09 11.06
CA GLY A 128 6.03 9.63 10.63
C GLY A 128 6.38 10.91 11.41
N THR A 129 7.58 10.95 11.97
CA THR A 129 8.16 12.14 12.62
C THR A 129 9.55 12.40 12.01
N PRO A 130 10.21 13.53 12.30
CA PRO A 130 11.60 13.75 11.89
C PRO A 130 12.54 12.59 12.27
N SER A 131 12.30 11.96 13.42
CA SER A 131 13.12 10.87 13.98
C SER A 131 12.89 9.51 13.32
N GLY A 132 11.83 9.33 12.54
CA GLY A 132 11.57 8.08 11.83
C GLY A 132 10.09 7.78 11.64
N ILE A 133 9.80 6.53 11.24
CA ILE A 133 8.43 6.03 11.09
C ILE A 133 8.19 4.93 12.09
N THR A 134 7.18 5.11 12.93
CA THR A 134 6.69 4.12 13.87
C THR A 134 5.31 3.63 13.43
N PRO A 135 5.08 2.32 13.31
CA PRO A 135 3.73 1.79 13.24
C PRO A 135 3.05 2.04 14.60
N SER A 136 1.86 2.64 14.60
CA SER A 136 1.11 2.85 15.86
C SER A 136 0.37 1.58 16.29
N SER A 137 0.08 0.68 15.35
CA SER A 137 -0.52 -0.63 15.57
C SER A 137 -0.20 -1.50 14.36
N TYR A 138 0.33 -2.69 14.60
CA TYR A 138 0.46 -3.74 13.59
C TYR A 138 -0.59 -4.78 13.98
N ASN A 139 -1.84 -4.57 13.58
CA ASN A 139 -2.94 -5.46 13.97
C ASN A 139 -2.87 -6.71 13.08
N HIS A 140 -2.11 -7.71 13.49
CA HIS A 140 -2.03 -9.02 12.84
C HIS A 140 -2.28 -10.14 13.84
#